data_AF-A0A6A6MT69-F1
#
_entry.id   AF-A0A6A6MT69-F1
#
_cell.length_a   1.000
_cell.length_b   1.000
_cell.length_c   1.000
_cell.angle_alpha   90.00
_cell.angle_beta   90.00
_cell.angle_gamma   90.00
#
_symmetry.space_group_name_H-M   'P 1'
#
loop_
_entity.id
_entity.type
_entity.pdbx_description
1 polymer ?
#
loop_
_entity_poly.entity_id
_entity_poly.type
_entity_poly.pdbx_seq_one_letter_code
_entity_poly.pdbx_strand_id
1 'polypeptide(L)'
;MGFATNYAFLMVGRFIAGIGVGYAVVIAPVYTAEVSPASSRGFLTSFPEVFINSGILIGYVSNFAFSKLPTHLGWRFMLGIGAIPSVVLAVIVLVMPESPRWLVLQGRLGDAKRVLDRTSDSKEEAQARLADIKAAAGIPQDCNDDVVQVEKKSHGEGVWRELFLHPTPSVRHILACVIGMHFFHQASGIDAVVLYSPRIFEKAGITSDNDKLLATVAVGFVKTVFILVATFLLDRIGRRPLLLSSVGGMIFSLATLGFALTIIDHSHEKLTWAIALCIAMVLANVAFFSIGWDP
;
A
#
# COMPACT_ATOMS: atom_id res chain seq x y z
N MET A 1 20.20 6.65 5.29
CA MET A 1 20.80 5.51 4.57
C MET A 1 21.84 5.91 3.54
N GLY A 2 21.60 6.93 2.68
CA GLY A 2 22.56 7.35 1.64
C GLY A 2 23.96 7.78 2.15
N PHE A 3 24.07 8.25 3.39
CA PHE A 3 25.36 8.62 4.00
C PHE A 3 26.01 7.50 4.83
N ALA A 4 25.55 6.25 4.70
CA ALA A 4 26.06 5.17 5.53
C ALA A 4 27.57 4.92 5.28
N THR A 5 28.32 4.86 6.38
CA THR A 5 29.77 4.57 6.41
C THR A 5 30.07 3.11 6.78
N ASN A 6 29.14 2.42 7.43
CA ASN A 6 29.24 1.01 7.78
C ASN A 6 27.90 0.30 7.66
N TYR A 7 27.92 -1.04 7.68
CA TYR A 7 26.73 -1.88 7.54
C TYR A 7 25.71 -1.66 8.67
N ALA A 8 26.17 -1.52 9.92
CA ALA A 8 25.30 -1.30 11.07
C ALA A 8 24.47 -0.01 10.93
N PHE A 9 25.10 1.08 10.47
CA PHE A 9 24.42 2.35 10.20
C PHE A 9 23.37 2.22 9.09
N LEU A 10 23.66 1.42 8.06
CA LEU A 10 22.69 1.12 7.01
C LEU A 10 21.49 0.35 7.59
N MET A 11 21.73 -0.64 8.45
CA MET A 11 20.68 -1.44 9.09
C MET A 11 19.82 -0.62 10.06
N VAL A 12 20.44 0.25 10.87
CA VAL A 12 19.70 1.19 11.73
C VAL A 12 18.85 2.13 10.89
N GLY A 13 19.39 2.64 9.78
CA GLY A 13 18.62 3.43 8.84
C GLY A 13 17.41 2.68 8.29
N ARG A 14 17.58 1.40 7.89
CA ARG A 14 16.48 0.54 7.41
C ARG A 14 15.42 0.32 8.48
N PHE A 15 15.83 0.10 9.72
CA PHE A 15 14.92 -0.07 10.85
C PHE A 15 14.05 1.18 11.06
N ILE A 16 14.67 2.37 11.10
CA ILE A 16 13.95 3.65 11.26
C ILE A 16 12.99 3.91 10.09
N ALA A 17 13.45 3.67 8.85
CA ALA A 17 12.58 3.81 7.68
C ALA A 17 11.41 2.83 7.71
N GLY A 18 11.63 1.59 8.18
CA GLY A 18 10.59 0.59 8.34
C GLY A 18 9.50 1.01 9.33
N ILE A 19 9.87 1.62 10.46
CA ILE A 19 8.91 2.19 11.42
C ILE A 19 8.06 3.27 10.74
N GLY A 20 8.68 4.19 10.00
CA GLY A 20 7.98 5.25 9.28
C GLY A 20 6.98 4.72 8.24
N VAL A 21 7.41 3.73 7.44
CA VAL A 21 6.52 3.07 6.45
C VAL A 21 5.37 2.35 7.15
N GLY A 22 5.63 1.66 8.27
CA GLY A 22 4.60 0.99 9.06
C GLY A 22 3.51 1.94 9.55
N TYR A 23 3.89 3.09 10.12
CA TYR A 23 2.93 4.12 10.49
C TYR A 23 2.15 4.67 9.29
N ALA A 24 2.84 4.95 8.18
CA ALA A 24 2.20 5.51 6.99
C ALA A 24 1.14 4.57 6.40
N VAL A 25 1.42 3.27 6.30
CA VAL A 25 0.49 2.27 5.74
C VAL A 25 -0.76 2.10 6.62
N VAL A 26 -0.65 2.27 7.94
CA VAL A 26 -1.81 2.17 8.83
C VAL A 26 -2.61 3.49 8.86
N ILE A 27 -1.93 4.63 8.95
CA ILE A 27 -2.57 5.93 9.15
C ILE A 27 -3.20 6.44 7.85
N ALA A 28 -2.53 6.31 6.70
CA ALA A 28 -3.00 6.92 5.46
C ALA A 28 -4.39 6.43 5.01
N PRO A 29 -4.72 5.12 5.00
CA PRO A 29 -6.05 4.66 4.63
C PRO A 29 -7.12 5.08 5.65
N VAL A 30 -6.80 5.06 6.95
CA VAL A 30 -7.72 5.46 8.02
C VAL A 30 -8.05 6.94 7.90
N TYR A 31 -7.03 7.79 7.81
CA TYR A 31 -7.20 9.24 7.63
C TYR A 31 -8.00 9.54 6.36
N THR A 32 -7.67 8.87 5.25
CA THR A 32 -8.40 9.04 3.99
C THR A 32 -9.88 8.65 4.14
N ALA A 33 -10.19 7.55 4.81
CA ALA A 33 -11.57 7.11 5.03
C ALA A 33 -12.38 8.06 5.92
N GLU A 34 -11.72 8.70 6.90
CA GLU A 34 -12.34 9.62 7.86
C GLU A 34 -12.61 11.00 7.28
N VAL A 35 -11.75 11.46 6.37
CA VAL A 35 -11.86 12.78 5.72
C VAL A 35 -12.72 12.71 4.46
N SER A 36 -12.68 11.62 3.70
CA SER A 36 -13.38 11.51 2.41
C SER A 36 -14.91 11.57 2.56
N PRO A 37 -15.64 12.27 1.68
CA PRO A 37 -17.11 12.31 1.67
C PRO A 37 -17.70 10.93 1.31
N ALA A 38 -18.96 10.68 1.65
CA ALA A 38 -19.54 9.33 1.54
C ALA A 38 -19.66 8.86 0.08
N SER A 39 -19.84 9.81 -0.85
CA SER A 39 -19.99 9.60 -2.29
C SER A 39 -18.73 9.03 -2.96
N SER A 40 -17.55 9.48 -2.54
CA SER A 40 -16.26 9.14 -3.16
C SER A 40 -15.30 8.40 -2.22
N ARG A 41 -15.75 8.05 -1.01
CA ARG A 41 -14.92 7.36 -0.01
C ARG A 41 -14.22 6.13 -0.59
N GLY A 42 -14.96 5.24 -1.26
CA GLY A 42 -14.39 4.02 -1.84
C GLY A 42 -13.23 4.30 -2.79
N PHE A 43 -13.45 5.21 -3.75
CA PHE A 43 -12.45 5.64 -4.71
C PHE A 43 -11.24 6.30 -4.04
N LEU A 44 -11.46 7.25 -3.13
CA LEU A 44 -10.38 7.93 -2.41
C LEU A 44 -9.58 6.99 -1.51
N THR A 45 -10.22 6.00 -0.88
CA THR A 45 -9.55 5.01 -0.03
C THR A 45 -8.65 4.05 -0.80
N SER A 46 -8.76 3.96 -2.13
CA SER A 46 -7.88 3.14 -2.97
C SER A 46 -6.62 3.87 -3.47
N PHE A 47 -6.55 5.20 -3.31
CA PHE A 47 -5.36 5.97 -3.75
C PHE A 47 -4.07 5.64 -3.00
N PRO A 48 -4.05 5.37 -1.68
CA PRO A 48 -2.80 5.05 -0.99
C PRO A 48 -2.05 3.90 -1.69
N GLU A 49 -2.75 2.84 -2.10
CA GLU A 49 -2.21 1.69 -2.82
C GLU A 49 -1.70 2.08 -4.23
N VAL A 50 -2.42 2.94 -4.96
CA VAL A 50 -1.97 3.49 -6.25
C VAL A 50 -0.67 4.29 -6.07
N PHE A 51 -0.55 5.09 -5.00
CA PHE A 51 0.65 5.87 -4.70
C PHE A 51 1.81 4.98 -4.26
N ILE A 52 1.57 3.91 -3.50
CA ILE A 52 2.61 2.92 -3.14
C ILE A 52 3.19 2.31 -4.42
N ASN A 53 2.34 1.86 -5.34
CA ASN A 53 2.77 1.26 -6.60
C ASN A 53 3.51 2.27 -7.50
N SER A 54 3.01 3.51 -7.57
CA SER A 54 3.70 4.59 -8.28
C SER A 54 5.07 4.90 -7.68
N GLY A 55 5.19 4.85 -6.34
CA GLY A 55 6.46 5.00 -5.64
C GLY A 55 7.46 3.89 -5.97
N ILE A 56 6.99 2.63 -6.07
CA ILE A 56 7.82 1.51 -6.53
C ILE A 56 8.33 1.75 -7.95
N LEU A 57 7.48 2.20 -8.87
CA LEU A 57 7.87 2.53 -10.24
C LEU A 57 8.92 3.65 -10.28
N ILE A 58 8.70 4.75 -9.56
CA ILE A 58 9.69 5.85 -9.46
C ILE A 58 11.01 5.35 -8.87
N GLY A 59 10.95 4.43 -7.91
CA GLY A 59 12.12 3.75 -7.35
C GLY A 59 12.89 2.95 -8.40
N TYR A 60 12.21 2.16 -9.24
CA TYR A 60 12.84 1.43 -10.33
C TYR A 60 13.43 2.34 -11.41
N VAL A 61 12.71 3.40 -11.79
CA VAL A 61 13.21 4.40 -12.75
C VAL A 61 14.44 5.11 -12.18
N SER A 62 14.42 5.46 -10.89
CA SER A 62 15.58 6.05 -10.21
C SER A 62 16.77 5.09 -10.19
N ASN A 63 16.55 3.81 -9.89
CA ASN A 63 17.59 2.79 -9.94
C ASN A 63 18.19 2.63 -11.34
N PHE A 64 17.35 2.67 -12.38
CA PHE A 64 17.82 2.64 -13.77
C PHE A 64 18.61 3.90 -14.15
N ALA A 65 18.16 5.09 -13.71
CA ALA A 65 18.84 6.35 -14.01
C ALA A 65 20.21 6.46 -13.32
N PHE A 66 20.31 6.02 -12.07
CA PHE A 66 21.54 6.09 -11.28
C PHE A 66 22.46 4.87 -11.43
N SER A 67 22.07 3.84 -12.19
CA SER A 67 22.89 2.63 -12.39
C SER A 67 24.21 2.91 -13.12
N LYS A 68 24.24 3.95 -13.95
CA LYS A 68 25.42 4.38 -14.71
C LYS A 68 26.42 5.18 -13.86
N LEU A 69 26.05 5.57 -12.64
CA LEU A 69 26.97 6.28 -11.75
C LEU A 69 27.99 5.30 -11.15
N PRO A 70 29.19 5.80 -10.77
CA PRO A 70 30.17 5.00 -10.07
C PRO A 70 29.58 4.32 -8.82
N THR A 71 29.93 3.07 -8.57
CA THR A 71 29.36 2.25 -7.48
C THR A 71 29.48 2.91 -6.10
N HIS A 72 30.46 3.79 -5.88
CA HIS A 72 30.60 4.51 -4.60
C HIS A 72 29.50 5.59 -4.37
N LEU A 73 28.90 6.12 -5.44
CA LEU A 73 27.84 7.15 -5.40
C LEU A 73 26.46 6.60 -5.77
N GLY A 74 26.39 5.64 -6.71
CA GLY A 74 25.13 5.16 -7.29
C GLY A 74 24.11 4.70 -6.25
N TRP A 75 24.46 3.70 -5.41
CA TRP A 75 23.53 3.20 -4.39
C TRP A 75 23.16 4.25 -3.32
N ARG A 76 24.05 5.23 -3.07
CA ARG A 76 23.80 6.32 -2.12
C ARG A 76 22.70 7.23 -2.62
N PHE A 77 22.73 7.59 -3.91
CA PHE A 77 21.67 8.37 -4.55
C PHE A 77 20.37 7.57 -4.71
N MET A 78 20.46 6.30 -5.08
CA MET A 78 19.29 5.41 -5.17
C MET A 78 18.50 5.35 -3.84
N LEU A 79 19.20 5.27 -2.70
CA LEU A 79 18.56 5.31 -1.38
C LEU A 79 18.23 6.73 -0.92
N GLY A 80 19.02 7.71 -1.33
CA GLY A 80 18.90 9.11 -0.90
C GLY A 80 17.70 9.83 -1.50
N ILE A 81 17.38 9.55 -2.77
CA ILE A 81 16.27 10.22 -3.47
C ILE A 81 14.91 9.93 -2.81
N GLY A 82 14.77 8.77 -2.15
CA GLY A 82 13.58 8.43 -1.38
C GLY A 82 13.29 9.39 -0.21
N ALA A 83 14.27 10.18 0.24
CA ALA A 83 14.05 11.20 1.27
C ALA A 83 13.22 12.39 0.76
N ILE A 84 13.24 12.68 -0.54
CA ILE A 84 12.53 13.82 -1.14
C ILE A 84 11.01 13.73 -0.87
N PRO A 85 10.30 12.65 -1.27
CA PRO A 85 8.87 12.54 -0.99
C PRO A 85 8.55 12.54 0.52
N SER A 86 9.44 12.02 1.37
CA SER A 86 9.25 12.06 2.83
C SER A 86 9.32 13.49 3.40
N VAL A 87 10.25 14.32 2.92
CA VAL A 87 10.33 15.73 3.32
C VAL A 87 9.13 16.51 2.81
N VAL A 88 8.71 16.27 1.56
CA VAL A 88 7.51 16.88 0.99
C VAL A 88 6.27 16.52 1.83
N LEU A 89 6.12 15.24 2.20
CA LEU A 89 5.04 14.81 3.08
C LEU A 89 5.10 15.51 4.45
N ALA A 90 6.29 15.62 5.06
CA ALA A 90 6.45 16.30 6.34
C ALA A 90 6.00 17.77 6.30
N VAL A 91 6.27 18.47 5.19
CA VAL A 91 5.80 19.84 4.98
C VAL A 91 4.29 19.89 4.77
N ILE A 92 3.72 18.97 3.98
CA ILE A 92 2.29 18.91 3.70
C ILE A 92 1.48 18.64 4.98
N VAL A 93 1.98 17.76 5.85
CA VAL A 93 1.32 17.43 7.13
C VAL A 93 1.11 18.67 8.01
N LEU A 94 1.98 19.69 7.93
CA LEU A 94 1.81 20.94 8.69
C LEU A 94 0.58 21.75 8.28
N VAL A 95 0.04 21.53 7.07
CA VAL A 95 -1.11 22.25 6.52
C VAL A 95 -2.37 21.37 6.49
N MET A 96 -2.21 20.06 6.67
CA MET A 96 -3.28 19.07 6.60
C MET A 96 -4.26 19.24 7.79
N PRO A 97 -5.58 19.23 7.55
CA PRO A 97 -6.54 19.27 8.65
C PRO A 97 -6.49 17.98 9.47
N GLU A 98 -6.79 18.09 10.77
CA GLU A 98 -6.91 16.92 11.63
C GLU A 98 -8.18 16.11 11.31
N SER A 99 -8.18 14.82 11.61
CA SER A 99 -9.35 13.96 11.41
C SER A 99 -10.57 14.48 12.20
N PRO A 100 -11.74 14.64 11.56
CA PRO A 100 -12.97 15.03 12.26
C PRO A 100 -13.34 14.10 13.41
N ARG A 101 -13.12 12.79 13.25
CA ARG A 101 -13.40 11.81 14.31
C ARG A 101 -12.50 12.00 15.51
N TRP A 102 -11.21 12.19 15.27
CA TRP A 102 -10.26 12.45 16.33
C TRP A 102 -10.56 13.77 17.06
N LEU A 103 -10.93 14.83 16.33
CA LEU A 103 -11.32 16.11 16.91
C LEU A 103 -12.54 15.99 17.85
N VAL A 104 -13.56 15.23 17.45
CA VAL A 104 -14.73 14.97 18.32
C VAL A 104 -14.34 14.16 19.56
N LEU A 105 -13.47 13.15 19.42
CA LEU A 105 -12.99 12.36 20.57
C LEU A 105 -12.13 13.18 21.55
N GLN A 106 -11.44 14.22 21.07
CA GLN A 106 -10.74 15.20 21.90
C GLN A 106 -11.67 16.28 22.47
N GLY A 107 -12.96 16.26 22.13
CA GLY A 107 -13.95 17.23 22.58
C GLY A 107 -13.98 18.54 21.78
N ARG A 108 -13.19 18.68 20.71
CA ARG A 108 -13.10 19.90 19.88
C ARG A 108 -14.16 19.88 18.78
N LEU A 109 -15.43 20.06 19.15
CA LEU A 109 -16.57 20.00 18.23
C LEU A 109 -16.57 21.13 17.19
N GLY A 110 -16.15 22.34 17.57
CA GLY A 110 -16.11 23.48 16.66
C GLY A 110 -15.14 23.27 15.49
N ASP A 111 -13.94 22.76 15.79
CA ASP A 111 -12.94 22.42 14.78
C ASP A 111 -13.39 21.24 13.91
N ALA A 112 -14.00 20.20 14.51
CA ALA A 112 -14.53 19.06 13.77
C ALA A 112 -15.59 19.49 12.76
N LYS A 113 -16.50 20.38 13.16
CA LYS A 113 -17.52 20.95 12.27
C LYS A 113 -16.89 21.73 11.12
N ARG A 114 -15.86 22.54 11.40
CA ARG A 114 -15.15 23.33 10.38
C ARG A 114 -14.44 22.45 9.35
N VAL A 115 -13.85 21.34 9.78
CA VAL A 115 -13.23 20.37 8.86
C VAL A 115 -14.31 19.66 8.04
N LEU A 116 -15.39 19.18 8.67
CA LEU A 116 -16.50 18.52 7.98
C LEU A 116 -17.16 19.42 6.94
N ASP A 117 -17.40 20.70 7.26
CA ASP A 117 -17.97 21.68 6.33
C ASP A 117 -17.08 21.92 5.10
N ARG A 118 -15.76 21.67 5.20
CA ARG A 118 -14.81 21.79 4.09
C ARG A 118 -14.64 20.51 3.27
N THR A 119 -14.91 19.35 3.87
CA THR A 119 -14.61 18.03 3.29
C THR A 119 -15.85 17.29 2.78
N SER A 120 -17.04 17.71 3.21
CA SER A 120 -18.33 17.13 2.78
C SER A 120 -18.88 17.81 1.53
N ASP A 121 -19.68 17.06 0.75
CA ASP A 121 -20.28 17.57 -0.49
C ASP A 121 -21.39 18.59 -0.20
N SER A 122 -22.06 18.46 0.96
CA SER A 122 -23.12 19.38 1.40
C SER A 122 -23.05 19.65 2.91
N LYS A 123 -23.64 20.78 3.33
CA LYS A 123 -23.77 21.12 4.76
C LYS A 123 -24.66 20.12 5.52
N GLU A 124 -25.62 19.51 4.85
CA GLU A 124 -26.50 18.49 5.41
C GLU A 124 -25.73 17.19 5.68
N GLU A 125 -24.85 16.77 4.75
CA GLU A 125 -23.97 15.62 4.94
C GLU A 125 -22.98 15.87 6.09
N ALA A 126 -22.40 17.08 6.16
CA ALA A 126 -21.51 17.47 7.24
C ALA A 126 -22.18 17.35 8.62
N GLN A 127 -23.43 17.81 8.73
CA GLN A 127 -24.22 17.70 9.96
C GLN A 127 -24.58 16.26 10.30
N ALA A 128 -25.02 15.46 9.33
CA ALA A 128 -25.33 14.05 9.53
C ALA A 128 -24.10 13.27 10.02
N ARG A 129 -22.94 13.49 9.38
CA ARG A 129 -21.67 12.88 9.82
C ARG A 129 -21.26 13.31 11.21
N LEU A 130 -21.39 14.60 11.54
CA LEU A 130 -21.10 15.09 12.88
C LEU A 130 -22.01 14.42 13.92
N ALA A 131 -23.29 14.25 13.62
CA ALA A 131 -24.25 13.59 14.49
C ALA A 131 -23.91 12.10 14.71
N ASP A 132 -23.52 11.38 13.66
CA ASP A 132 -23.07 9.99 13.74
C ASP A 132 -21.82 9.84 14.62
N ILE A 133 -20.85 10.75 14.46
CA ILE A 133 -19.60 10.73 15.24
C ILE A 133 -19.88 11.08 16.71
N LYS A 134 -20.75 12.07 16.98
CA LYS A 134 -21.18 12.41 18.35
C LYS A 134 -21.88 11.22 19.02
N ALA A 135 -22.77 10.54 18.30
CA ALA A 135 -23.45 9.35 18.80
C ALA A 135 -22.47 8.21 19.13
N ALA A 136 -21.48 7.97 18.26
CA ALA A 136 -20.42 6.99 18.51
C ALA A 136 -19.52 7.36 19.70
N ALA A 137 -19.30 8.66 19.94
CA ALA A 137 -18.55 9.17 21.09
C ALA A 137 -19.39 9.27 22.39
N GLY A 138 -20.70 9.01 22.33
CA GLY A 138 -21.61 9.14 23.48
C GLY A 138 -21.91 10.59 23.87
N ILE A 139 -21.71 11.54 22.95
CA ILE A 139 -21.97 12.97 23.17
C ILE A 139 -23.42 13.27 22.76
N PRO A 140 -24.23 13.97 23.60
CA PRO A 140 -25.58 14.37 23.23
C PRO A 140 -25.62 15.21 21.95
N GLN A 141 -26.60 14.95 21.07
CA GLN A 141 -26.72 15.67 19.80
C GLN A 141 -26.96 17.18 19.99
N ASP A 142 -27.64 17.56 21.08
CA ASP A 142 -27.97 18.94 21.42
C ASP A 142 -26.78 19.77 21.92
N CYS A 143 -25.64 19.13 22.21
CA CYS A 143 -24.45 19.80 22.70
C CYS A 143 -23.72 20.48 21.52
N ASN A 144 -23.84 21.81 21.45
CA ASN A 144 -23.25 22.67 20.42
C ASN A 144 -22.05 23.49 20.92
N ASP A 145 -21.56 23.20 22.12
CA ASP A 145 -20.36 23.86 22.63
C ASP A 145 -19.14 23.53 21.78
N ASP A 146 -18.27 24.51 21.55
CA ASP A 146 -17.07 24.33 20.72
C ASP A 146 -16.08 23.34 21.35
N VAL A 147 -16.09 23.23 22.68
CA VAL A 147 -15.25 22.30 23.46
C VAL A 147 -16.10 21.58 24.51
N VAL A 148 -16.14 20.25 24.46
CA VAL A 148 -16.89 19.40 25.39
C VAL A 148 -15.94 18.46 26.12
N GLN A 149 -16.14 18.25 27.42
CA GLN A 149 -15.42 17.21 28.13
C GLN A 149 -16.00 15.84 27.77
N VAL A 150 -15.28 15.10 26.93
CA VAL A 150 -15.61 13.72 26.61
C VAL A 150 -15.12 12.85 27.77
N GLU A 151 -16.04 12.17 28.46
CA GLU A 151 -15.66 11.07 29.36
C GLU A 151 -14.88 10.05 28.52
N LYS A 152 -13.57 9.92 28.76
CA LYS A 152 -12.71 8.96 28.09
C LYS A 152 -13.11 7.55 28.49
N LYS A 153 -14.18 7.03 27.89
CA LYS A 153 -14.59 5.63 28.06
C LYS A 153 -13.53 4.76 27.37
N SER A 154 -12.67 4.19 28.21
CA SER A 154 -11.64 3.20 27.90
C SER A 154 -10.40 3.73 27.18
N HIS A 155 -9.28 3.79 27.92
CA HIS A 155 -7.96 3.66 27.30
C HIS A 155 -7.95 2.36 26.47
N GLY A 156 -7.37 2.37 25.27
CA GLY A 156 -7.30 1.21 24.36
C GLY A 156 -6.68 -0.08 24.94
N GLU A 157 -6.32 -0.10 26.22
CA GLU A 157 -5.93 -1.25 27.03
C GLU A 157 -7.01 -2.35 27.07
N GLY A 158 -8.30 -1.98 27.00
CA GLY A 158 -9.40 -2.95 26.91
C GLY A 158 -9.54 -3.63 25.55
N VAL A 159 -9.15 -2.95 24.47
CA VAL A 159 -9.38 -3.41 23.10
C VAL A 159 -8.56 -4.65 22.77
N TRP A 160 -7.26 -4.65 23.10
CA TRP A 160 -6.42 -5.84 22.89
C TRP A 160 -6.88 -7.02 23.74
N ARG A 161 -7.35 -6.76 24.96
CA ARG A 161 -7.85 -7.80 25.88
C ARG A 161 -9.19 -8.38 25.39
N GLU A 162 -10.11 -7.55 24.93
CA GLU A 162 -11.38 -7.99 24.35
C GLU A 162 -11.18 -8.70 23.01
N LEU A 163 -10.26 -8.21 22.17
CA LEU A 163 -9.95 -8.79 20.86
C LEU A 163 -9.36 -10.20 20.98
N PHE A 164 -8.47 -10.43 21.96
CA PHE A 164 -7.81 -11.73 22.14
C PHE A 164 -8.47 -12.65 23.18
N LEU A 165 -9.03 -12.14 24.27
CA LEU A 165 -9.62 -12.99 25.34
C LEU A 165 -11.14 -13.18 25.22
N HIS A 166 -11.90 -12.22 24.67
CA HIS A 166 -13.37 -12.32 24.57
C HIS A 166 -13.90 -11.81 23.22
N PRO A 167 -13.43 -12.33 22.07
CA PRO A 167 -13.95 -11.87 20.79
C PRO A 167 -15.42 -12.29 20.62
N THR A 168 -16.30 -11.31 20.38
CA THR A 168 -17.67 -11.60 19.97
C THR A 168 -17.68 -12.40 18.66
N PRO A 169 -18.71 -13.23 18.38
CA PRO A 169 -18.74 -14.09 17.20
C PRO A 169 -18.50 -13.34 15.88
N SER A 170 -19.03 -12.12 15.75
CA SER A 170 -18.84 -11.25 14.58
C SER A 170 -17.39 -10.76 14.46
N VAL A 171 -16.78 -10.31 15.56
CA VAL A 171 -15.38 -9.82 15.56
C VAL A 171 -14.42 -10.96 15.27
N ARG A 172 -14.66 -12.16 15.80
CA ARG A 172 -13.88 -13.35 15.48
C ARG A 172 -13.92 -13.67 13.99
N HIS A 173 -15.09 -13.57 13.35
CA HIS A 173 -15.22 -13.83 11.91
C HIS A 173 -14.45 -12.80 11.08
N ILE A 174 -14.58 -11.50 11.43
CA ILE A 174 -13.84 -10.42 10.79
C ILE A 174 -12.32 -10.62 10.94
N LEU A 175 -11.85 -10.91 12.16
CA LEU A 175 -10.44 -11.17 12.43
C LEU A 175 -9.89 -12.34 11.62
N ALA A 176 -10.61 -13.46 11.59
CA ALA A 176 -10.21 -14.63 10.83
C ALA A 176 -10.10 -14.30 9.33
N CYS A 177 -11.05 -13.55 8.78
CA CYS A 177 -11.00 -13.09 7.39
C CYS A 177 -9.82 -12.15 7.14
N VAL A 178 -9.60 -11.13 8.00
CA VAL A 178 -8.51 -10.14 7.82
C VAL A 178 -7.14 -10.79 7.94
N ILE A 179 -6.91 -11.59 8.99
CA ILE A 179 -5.64 -12.30 9.20
C ILE A 179 -5.41 -13.29 8.05
N GLY A 180 -6.44 -14.04 7.66
CA GLY A 180 -6.38 -14.96 6.54
C GLY A 180 -6.02 -14.27 5.22
N MET A 181 -6.70 -13.16 4.89
CA MET A 181 -6.43 -12.39 3.69
C MET A 181 -5.01 -11.83 3.66
N HIS A 182 -4.52 -11.23 4.76
CA HIS A 182 -3.14 -10.74 4.82
C HIS A 182 -2.11 -11.86 4.75
N PHE A 183 -2.37 -13.00 5.39
CA PHE A 183 -1.49 -14.17 5.29
C PHE A 183 -1.39 -14.65 3.85
N PHE A 184 -2.51 -14.84 3.14
CA PHE A 184 -2.50 -15.28 1.75
C PHE A 184 -1.94 -14.23 0.79
N HIS A 185 -2.17 -12.95 1.06
CA HIS A 185 -1.54 -11.84 0.34
C HIS A 185 -0.01 -11.96 0.40
N GLN A 186 0.58 -12.16 1.59
CA GLN A 186 2.03 -12.33 1.73
C GLN A 186 2.53 -13.68 1.18
N ALA A 187 1.79 -14.75 1.44
CA ALA A 187 2.12 -16.11 1.01
C ALA A 187 2.08 -16.29 -0.52
N SER A 188 1.39 -15.39 -1.23
CA SER A 188 1.43 -15.32 -2.70
C SER A 188 2.84 -15.11 -3.25
N GLY A 189 3.77 -14.59 -2.43
CA GLY A 189 5.16 -14.39 -2.82
C GLY A 189 5.39 -13.21 -3.75
N ILE A 190 4.40 -12.33 -3.95
CA ILE A 190 4.52 -11.17 -4.84
C ILE A 190 5.72 -10.29 -4.49
N ASP A 191 5.97 -10.06 -3.21
CA ASP A 191 7.09 -9.22 -2.77
C ASP A 191 8.43 -9.85 -3.14
N ALA A 192 8.52 -11.19 -3.11
CA ALA A 192 9.71 -11.90 -3.57
C ALA A 192 9.89 -11.74 -5.08
N VAL A 193 8.80 -11.84 -5.86
CA VAL A 193 8.84 -11.62 -7.32
C VAL A 193 9.29 -10.19 -7.62
N VAL A 194 8.73 -9.19 -6.96
CA VAL A 194 9.01 -7.76 -7.20
C VAL A 194 10.42 -7.38 -6.71
N LEU A 195 10.84 -7.84 -5.53
CA LEU A 195 12.16 -7.54 -4.97
C LEU A 195 13.30 -8.26 -5.70
N TYR A 196 13.08 -9.52 -6.08
CA TYR A 196 14.09 -10.35 -6.74
C TYR A 196 13.90 -10.45 -8.26
N SER A 197 13.02 -9.65 -8.86
CA SER A 197 12.82 -9.56 -10.32
C SER A 197 14.13 -9.48 -11.10
N PRO A 198 15.09 -8.59 -10.78
CA PRO A 198 16.37 -8.54 -11.49
C PRO A 198 17.13 -9.87 -11.46
N ARG A 199 17.06 -10.60 -10.33
CA ARG A 199 17.73 -11.89 -10.15
C ARG A 199 17.01 -13.02 -10.87
N ILE A 200 15.68 -12.97 -10.95
CA ILE A 200 14.87 -13.91 -11.76
C ILE A 200 15.22 -13.74 -13.24
N PHE A 201 15.31 -12.50 -13.72
CA PHE A 201 15.69 -12.20 -15.11
C PHE A 201 17.14 -12.60 -15.43
N GLU A 202 18.05 -12.42 -14.47
CA GLU A 202 19.42 -12.92 -14.59
C GLU A 202 19.47 -14.44 -14.71
N LYS A 203 18.73 -15.16 -13.86
CA LYS A 203 18.63 -16.63 -13.94
C LYS A 203 17.98 -17.11 -15.24
N ALA A 204 17.06 -16.33 -15.81
CA ALA A 204 16.46 -16.65 -17.10
C ALA A 204 17.46 -16.52 -18.26
N GLY A 205 18.58 -15.79 -18.09
CA GLY A 205 19.63 -15.66 -19.10
C GLY A 205 19.88 -14.23 -19.61
N ILE A 206 19.24 -13.22 -19.01
CA ILE A 206 19.55 -11.82 -19.30
C ILE A 206 20.89 -11.46 -18.68
N THR A 207 21.90 -11.20 -19.53
CA THR A 207 23.28 -10.96 -19.08
C THR A 207 23.60 -9.48 -18.87
N SER A 208 22.93 -8.57 -19.58
CA SER A 208 23.13 -7.11 -19.47
C SER A 208 22.42 -6.54 -18.24
N ASP A 209 23.15 -5.78 -17.42
CA ASP A 209 22.57 -5.14 -16.23
C ASP A 209 21.56 -4.04 -16.58
N ASN A 210 21.76 -3.35 -17.71
CA ASN A 210 20.77 -2.39 -18.21
C ASN A 210 19.45 -3.08 -18.56
N ASP A 211 19.51 -4.26 -19.17
CA ASP A 211 18.31 -4.98 -19.62
C ASP A 211 17.55 -5.55 -18.42
N LYS A 212 18.27 -6.03 -17.38
CA LYS A 212 17.66 -6.48 -16.11
C LYS A 212 16.91 -5.33 -15.42
N LEU A 213 17.53 -4.14 -15.35
CA LEU A 213 16.93 -2.97 -14.72
C LEU A 213 15.75 -2.45 -15.55
N LEU A 214 15.86 -2.42 -16.87
CA LEU A 214 14.76 -2.04 -17.78
C LEU A 214 13.57 -2.99 -17.66
N ALA A 215 13.82 -4.31 -17.60
CA ALA A 215 12.77 -5.30 -17.35
C ALA A 215 12.09 -5.08 -15.99
N THR A 216 12.85 -4.68 -14.97
CA THR A 216 12.31 -4.37 -13.64
C THR A 216 11.46 -3.08 -13.66
N VAL A 217 11.85 -2.07 -14.44
CA VAL A 217 11.00 -0.88 -14.69
C VAL A 217 9.70 -1.30 -15.38
N ALA A 218 9.76 -2.21 -16.36
CA ALA A 218 8.55 -2.74 -17.00
C ALA A 218 7.62 -3.46 -15.99
N VAL A 219 8.17 -4.20 -15.03
CA VAL A 219 7.39 -4.78 -13.91
C VAL A 219 6.66 -3.70 -13.12
N GLY A 220 7.36 -2.64 -12.69
CA GLY A 220 6.72 -1.54 -11.96
C GLY A 220 5.67 -0.79 -12.78
N PHE A 221 5.90 -0.64 -14.08
CA PHE A 221 4.95 0.01 -14.98
C PHE A 221 3.67 -0.81 -15.14
N VAL A 222 3.80 -2.11 -15.42
CA VAL A 222 2.67 -3.04 -15.48
C VAL A 222 1.91 -3.03 -14.15
N LYS A 223 2.63 -3.13 -13.02
CA LYS A 223 2.01 -3.06 -11.69
C LYS A 223 1.15 -1.80 -11.51
N THR A 224 1.70 -0.63 -11.86
CA THR A 224 1.03 0.67 -11.73
C THR A 224 -0.18 0.83 -12.66
N VAL A 225 -0.06 0.35 -13.91
CA VAL A 225 -1.19 0.40 -14.86
C VAL A 225 -2.32 -0.51 -14.42
N PHE A 226 -2.01 -1.73 -13.99
CA PHE A 226 -3.02 -2.69 -13.60
C PHE A 226 -3.72 -2.33 -12.29
N ILE A 227 -3.04 -1.75 -11.30
CA ILE A 227 -3.72 -1.23 -10.10
C ILE A 227 -4.69 -0.09 -10.44
N LEU A 228 -4.31 0.84 -11.33
CA LEU A 228 -5.22 1.90 -11.78
C LEU A 228 -6.47 1.31 -12.45
N VAL A 229 -6.29 0.35 -13.36
CA VAL A 229 -7.39 -0.37 -13.99
C VAL A 229 -8.24 -1.07 -12.93
N ALA A 230 -7.62 -1.74 -11.98
CA ALA A 230 -8.30 -2.47 -10.91
C ALA A 230 -9.15 -1.56 -10.03
N THR A 231 -8.66 -0.38 -9.66
CA THR A 231 -9.41 0.62 -8.90
C THR A 231 -10.72 0.99 -9.59
N PHE A 232 -10.72 1.17 -10.93
CA PHE A 232 -11.95 1.45 -11.68
C PHE A 232 -12.84 0.21 -11.87
N LEU A 233 -12.25 -0.98 -11.96
CA LEU A 233 -13.00 -2.23 -12.14
C LEU A 233 -13.66 -2.70 -10.85
N LEU A 234 -13.07 -2.40 -9.69
CA LEU A 234 -13.58 -2.81 -8.38
C LEU A 234 -15.02 -2.34 -8.16
N ASP A 235 -15.30 -1.09 -8.48
CA ASP A 235 -16.63 -0.50 -8.30
C ASP A 235 -17.68 -1.09 -9.27
N ARG A 236 -17.25 -1.63 -10.42
CA ARG A 236 -18.17 -2.20 -11.43
C ARG A 236 -18.42 -3.69 -11.27
N ILE A 237 -17.37 -4.47 -11.00
CA ILE A 237 -17.38 -5.94 -11.03
C ILE A 237 -17.50 -6.51 -9.60
N GLY A 238 -17.05 -5.77 -8.60
CA GLY A 238 -17.00 -6.19 -7.21
C GLY A 238 -15.73 -6.97 -6.84
N ARG A 239 -15.43 -7.04 -5.54
CA ARG A 239 -14.16 -7.55 -5.00
C ARG A 239 -13.94 -9.05 -5.17
N ARG A 240 -14.95 -9.88 -4.85
CA ARG A 240 -14.84 -11.35 -4.87
C ARG A 240 -14.49 -11.94 -6.25
N PRO A 241 -15.16 -11.57 -7.36
CA PRO A 241 -14.80 -12.09 -8.68
C PRO A 241 -13.41 -11.64 -9.14
N LEU A 242 -12.98 -10.42 -8.82
CA LEU A 242 -11.63 -9.91 -9.14
C LEU A 242 -10.54 -10.70 -8.40
N LEU A 243 -10.76 -11.00 -7.11
CA LEU A 243 -9.85 -11.85 -6.33
C LEU A 243 -9.74 -13.26 -6.92
N LEU A 244 -10.86 -13.88 -7.28
CA LEU A 244 -10.86 -15.26 -7.82
C LEU A 244 -10.19 -15.34 -9.21
N SER A 245 -10.45 -14.37 -10.09
CA SER A 245 -9.81 -14.33 -11.41
C SER A 245 -8.31 -14.06 -11.31
N SER A 246 -7.90 -13.20 -10.38
CA SER A 246 -6.50 -12.92 -10.05
C SER A 246 -5.76 -14.18 -9.59
N VAL A 247 -6.31 -14.93 -8.63
CA VAL A 247 -5.70 -16.18 -8.14
C VAL A 247 -5.52 -17.18 -9.29
N GLY A 248 -6.52 -17.36 -10.16
CA GLY A 248 -6.41 -18.23 -11.33
C GLY A 248 -5.27 -17.82 -12.27
N GLY A 249 -5.17 -16.51 -12.58
CA GLY A 249 -4.12 -15.97 -13.42
C GLY A 249 -2.72 -16.09 -12.81
N MET A 250 -2.59 -15.89 -11.50
CA MET A 250 -1.33 -16.06 -10.78
C MET A 250 -0.85 -17.52 -10.77
N ILE A 251 -1.75 -18.48 -10.51
CA ILE A 251 -1.42 -19.92 -10.54
C ILE A 251 -0.88 -20.30 -11.91
N PHE A 252 -1.59 -19.90 -12.98
CA PHE A 252 -1.17 -20.17 -14.35
C PHE A 252 0.20 -19.55 -14.68
N SER A 253 0.40 -18.29 -14.29
CA SER A 253 1.64 -17.55 -14.57
C SER A 253 2.84 -18.14 -13.84
N LEU A 254 2.70 -18.48 -12.55
CA LEU A 254 3.77 -19.07 -11.74
C LEU A 254 4.09 -20.50 -12.16
N ALA A 255 3.08 -21.31 -12.49
CA ALA A 255 3.30 -22.67 -13.00
C ALA A 255 4.07 -22.66 -14.32
N THR A 256 3.68 -21.76 -15.24
CA THR A 256 4.35 -21.60 -16.53
C THR A 256 5.77 -21.03 -16.36
N LEU A 257 5.97 -20.08 -15.45
CA LEU A 257 7.29 -19.54 -15.12
C LEU A 257 8.22 -20.62 -14.56
N GLY A 258 7.72 -21.46 -13.64
CA GLY A 258 8.47 -22.58 -13.08
C GLY A 258 8.90 -23.58 -14.16
N PHE A 259 7.98 -23.95 -15.05
CA PHE A 259 8.25 -24.84 -16.18
C PHE A 259 9.25 -24.24 -17.19
N ALA A 260 9.14 -22.94 -17.48
CA ALA A 260 10.07 -22.26 -18.38
C ALA A 260 11.49 -22.23 -17.78
N LEU A 261 11.62 -21.95 -16.48
CA LEU A 261 12.92 -21.94 -15.79
C LEU A 261 13.56 -23.33 -15.72
N THR A 262 12.79 -24.41 -15.52
CA THR A 262 13.35 -25.77 -15.52
C THR A 262 13.84 -26.19 -16.91
N ILE A 263 13.16 -25.78 -17.98
CA ILE A 263 13.63 -26.00 -19.37
C ILE A 263 14.93 -25.26 -19.62
N ILE A 264 15.03 -24.00 -19.18
CA ILE A 264 16.25 -23.19 -19.34
C ILE A 264 17.42 -23.84 -18.59
N ASP A 265 17.19 -24.39 -17.39
CA ASP A 265 18.22 -25.03 -16.59
C ASP A 265 18.74 -26.35 -17.21
N HIS A 266 17.88 -27.10 -17.90
CA HIS A 266 18.24 -28.36 -18.56
C HIS A 266 18.74 -28.19 -20.01
N SER A 267 18.60 -27.02 -20.61
CA SER A 267 18.99 -26.76 -22.00
C SER A 267 20.35 -26.07 -22.07
N HIS A 268 21.30 -26.67 -22.79
CA HIS A 268 22.62 -26.06 -23.00
C HIS A 268 22.61 -24.84 -23.95
N GLU A 269 21.53 -24.62 -24.70
CA GLU A 269 21.38 -23.48 -25.62
C GLU A 269 20.51 -22.36 -25.04
N LYS A 270 20.88 -21.10 -25.34
CA LYS A 270 20.10 -19.92 -24.98
C LYS A 270 18.82 -19.85 -25.81
N LEU A 271 17.72 -20.36 -25.26
CA LEU A 271 16.39 -20.29 -25.88
C LEU A 271 15.78 -18.90 -25.67
N THR A 272 15.90 -18.03 -26.66
CA THR A 272 15.38 -16.64 -26.62
C THR A 272 13.87 -16.57 -26.36
N TRP A 273 13.10 -17.53 -26.86
CA TRP A 273 11.66 -17.63 -26.59
C TRP A 273 11.35 -17.95 -25.12
N ALA A 274 12.20 -18.73 -24.45
CA ALA A 274 12.01 -19.10 -23.05
C ALA A 274 12.30 -17.89 -22.14
N ILE A 275 13.28 -17.07 -22.50
CA ILE A 275 13.57 -15.79 -21.82
C ILE A 275 12.36 -14.85 -21.93
N ALA A 276 11.83 -14.65 -23.14
CA ALA A 276 10.65 -13.84 -23.37
C ALA A 276 9.43 -14.36 -22.59
N LEU A 277 9.25 -15.69 -22.54
CA LEU A 277 8.19 -16.33 -21.79
C LEU A 277 8.34 -16.08 -20.28
N CYS A 278 9.55 -16.19 -19.71
CA CYS A 278 9.79 -15.89 -18.30
C CYS A 278 9.45 -14.44 -17.96
N ILE A 279 9.88 -13.48 -18.79
CA ILE A 279 9.55 -12.06 -18.59
C ILE A 279 8.04 -11.86 -18.67
N ALA A 280 7.39 -12.39 -19.70
CA ALA A 280 5.94 -12.28 -19.87
C ALA A 280 5.16 -12.88 -18.69
N MET A 281 5.59 -14.02 -18.16
CA MET A 281 4.93 -14.65 -17.01
C MET A 281 5.17 -13.90 -15.70
N VAL A 282 6.34 -13.29 -15.49
CA VAL A 282 6.55 -12.39 -14.34
C VAL A 282 5.65 -11.17 -14.45
N LEU A 283 5.57 -10.54 -15.62
CA LEU A 283 4.68 -9.40 -15.86
C LEU A 283 3.20 -9.78 -15.68
N ALA A 284 2.79 -10.94 -16.20
CA ALA A 284 1.44 -11.45 -16.04
C ALA A 284 1.10 -11.73 -14.57
N ASN A 285 2.01 -12.36 -13.82
CA ASN A 285 1.81 -12.60 -12.39
C ASN A 285 1.59 -11.29 -11.61
N VAL A 286 2.41 -10.28 -11.89
CA VAL A 286 2.29 -8.96 -11.24
C VAL A 286 1.00 -8.25 -11.66
N ALA A 287 0.62 -8.33 -12.94
CA ALA A 287 -0.64 -7.77 -13.44
C ALA A 287 -1.87 -8.41 -12.78
N PHE A 288 -1.92 -9.74 -12.73
CA PHE A 288 -3.02 -10.48 -12.11
C PHE A 288 -3.09 -10.18 -10.61
N PHE A 289 -1.96 -10.15 -9.92
CA PHE A 289 -1.92 -9.78 -8.51
C PHE A 289 -2.52 -8.38 -8.29
N SER A 290 -2.08 -7.39 -9.07
CA SER A 290 -2.56 -6.00 -8.93
C SER A 290 -4.02 -5.79 -9.30
N ILE A 291 -4.63 -6.68 -10.09
CA ILE A 291 -6.07 -6.63 -10.38
C ILE A 291 -6.90 -7.05 -9.16
N GLY A 292 -6.47 -8.08 -8.44
CA GLY A 292 -7.30 -8.73 -7.43
C GLY A 292 -6.94 -8.36 -6.00
N TRP A 293 -5.65 -8.41 -5.67
CA TRP A 293 -5.16 -8.38 -4.29
C TRP A 293 -4.73 -7.00 -3.80
N ASP A 294 -4.35 -6.09 -4.71
CA ASP A 294 -3.93 -4.73 -4.35
C ASP A 294 -5.11 -3.80 -3.95
N PRO A 295 -6.31 -3.81 -4.58
CA PRO A 295 -7.44 -2.93 -4.21
C PRO A 295 -8.39 -3.48 -3.11
#